data_AF-A0A485KNY0-F1
#
_entry.id   AF-A0A485KNY0-F1
#
_cell.length_a   1.000
_cell.length_b   1.000
_cell.length_c   1.000
_cell.angle_alpha   90.00
_cell.angle_beta   90.00
_cell.angle_gamma   90.00
#
_symmetry.space_group_name_H-M   'P 1'
#
loop_
_entity.id
_entity.type
_entity.pdbx_description
1 polymer ?
#
loop_
_entity_poly.entity_id
_entity_poly.type
_entity_poly.pdbx_seq_one_letter_code
_entity_poly.pdbx_strand_id
1 'polypeptide(L)'
;MSAATLSSSSSSTVGFWGPTTSTIDWCEPNYAVSHYIAEFWNTWSNLFFVLLGLYGLVRSIAQGFELRFHLIYLNVMVVGIGSAMFHGTLTYVSQQCDETPMIWSTLLWFYILYSPLWESCPTWIDHMIVTSLVVVGASFAILHSIYRFTTAFQLLFSTLVVLCLPRLLYYYSHTTDARARALVVTYLVCIVLAAACWLVDYHQCHAPYNVYGHAWWHCFMSMNAYAGPLFMQFVRAVSKGQRPHVVHTSCPLVLTIDIRDEELNKTE
;
A
#
# COMPACT_ATOMS: atom_id res chain seq x y z
N MET A 1 7.23 -22.32 52.45
CA MET A 1 7.68 -23.07 51.26
C MET A 1 7.16 -22.32 50.05
N SER A 2 8.08 -21.73 49.28
CA SER A 2 7.80 -20.74 48.24
C SER A 2 7.13 -21.38 47.03
N ALA A 3 6.00 -20.82 46.60
CA ALA A 3 5.38 -21.16 45.32
C ALA A 3 6.21 -20.52 44.21
N ALA A 4 6.80 -21.35 43.36
CA ALA A 4 7.52 -20.92 42.17
C ALA A 4 6.54 -20.25 41.20
N THR A 5 6.68 -18.95 41.02
CA THR A 5 6.13 -18.20 39.89
C THR A 5 6.86 -18.68 38.63
N LEU A 6 6.20 -19.54 37.84
CA LEU A 6 6.57 -19.81 36.46
C LEU A 6 6.32 -18.53 35.66
N SER A 7 7.34 -17.69 35.51
CA SER A 7 7.36 -16.74 34.41
C SER A 7 7.50 -17.56 33.12
N SER A 8 6.47 -17.53 32.28
CA SER A 8 6.59 -17.98 30.89
C SER A 8 7.48 -16.98 30.16
N SER A 9 8.81 -17.11 30.28
CA SER A 9 9.72 -16.53 29.32
C SER A 9 9.49 -17.27 28.01
N SER A 10 8.69 -16.69 27.11
CA SER A 10 8.76 -17.03 25.70
C SER A 10 10.21 -16.80 25.28
N SER A 11 11.00 -17.87 25.23
CA SER A 11 12.35 -17.78 24.69
C SER A 11 12.21 -17.37 23.24
N SER A 12 12.42 -16.10 22.93
CA SER A 12 12.52 -15.64 21.55
C SER A 12 13.69 -16.39 20.94
N THR A 13 13.38 -17.35 20.06
CA THR A 13 14.37 -18.07 19.29
C THR A 13 15.18 -17.04 18.52
N VAL A 14 16.45 -16.87 18.89
CA VAL A 14 17.35 -15.97 18.18
C VAL A 14 17.63 -16.59 16.82
N GLY A 15 17.10 -15.97 15.77
CA GLY A 15 17.33 -16.39 14.39
C GLY A 15 18.58 -15.77 13.76
N PHE A 16 18.72 -15.95 12.45
CA PHE A 16 19.91 -15.53 11.69
C PHE A 16 20.27 -14.05 11.84
N TRP A 17 19.28 -13.16 11.91
CA TRP A 17 19.48 -11.70 11.97
C TRP A 17 19.77 -11.17 13.38
N GLY A 18 19.87 -12.05 14.38
CA GLY A 18 20.08 -11.69 15.77
C GLY A 18 18.78 -11.35 16.51
N PRO A 19 18.89 -10.71 17.69
CA PRO A 19 17.72 -10.34 18.49
C PRO A 19 16.84 -9.30 17.78
N THR A 20 15.52 -9.42 17.93
CA THR A 20 14.55 -8.41 17.48
C THR A 20 14.89 -7.06 18.10
N THR A 21 15.08 -6.05 17.23
CA THR A 21 15.29 -4.68 17.69
C THR A 21 14.10 -3.78 17.39
N SER A 22 13.22 -4.13 16.44
CA SER A 22 12.08 -3.30 16.07
C SER A 22 11.20 -2.93 17.27
N THR A 23 10.47 -1.83 17.12
CA THR A 23 9.55 -1.34 18.17
C THR A 23 8.23 -2.13 18.23
N ILE A 24 7.94 -2.90 17.19
CA ILE A 24 6.76 -3.77 17.07
C ILE A 24 7.18 -5.13 16.52
N ASP A 25 6.48 -6.15 17.01
CA ASP A 25 6.60 -7.57 16.68
C ASP A 25 5.15 -8.06 16.48
N TRP A 26 4.85 -8.76 15.38
CA TRP A 26 3.47 -9.15 15.06
C TRP A 26 3.15 -10.52 15.65
N CYS A 27 1.92 -11.00 15.44
CA CYS A 27 1.50 -12.24 16.08
C CYS A 27 2.10 -13.51 15.45
N GLU A 28 2.73 -13.42 14.28
CA GLU A 28 3.36 -14.57 13.66
C GLU A 28 4.59 -15.01 14.50
N PRO A 29 4.70 -16.27 14.94
CA PRO A 29 5.82 -16.69 15.75
C PRO A 29 7.17 -16.60 15.02
N ASN A 30 8.11 -15.89 15.63
CA ASN A 30 9.43 -15.62 15.06
C ASN A 30 10.28 -16.88 14.83
N TYR A 31 10.77 -17.00 13.59
CA TYR A 31 11.62 -18.06 13.06
C TYR A 31 10.98 -19.46 13.13
N ALA A 32 9.64 -19.54 13.21
CA ALA A 32 8.93 -20.82 13.35
C ALA A 32 9.00 -21.71 12.10
N VAL A 33 9.06 -21.11 10.91
CA VAL A 33 9.13 -21.85 9.63
C VAL A 33 10.56 -21.91 9.10
N SER A 34 11.36 -20.86 9.32
CA SER A 34 12.72 -20.74 8.79
C SER A 34 13.62 -20.03 9.79
N HIS A 35 14.88 -20.48 9.92
CA HIS A 35 15.89 -19.79 10.73
C HIS A 35 16.35 -18.45 10.12
N TYR A 36 16.10 -18.22 8.82
CA TYR A 36 16.56 -17.04 8.08
C TYR A 36 15.53 -15.92 7.94
N ILE A 37 14.24 -16.23 8.17
CA ILE A 37 13.12 -15.31 7.98
C ILE A 37 12.33 -15.30 9.30
N ALA A 38 12.26 -14.14 9.96
CA ALA A 38 11.60 -14.01 11.25
C ALA A 38 10.09 -14.33 11.18
N GLU A 39 9.32 -13.58 10.41
CA GLU A 39 7.89 -13.84 10.21
C GLU A 39 7.64 -14.32 8.77
N PHE A 40 7.55 -15.63 8.57
CA PHE A 40 7.62 -16.26 7.25
C PHE A 40 6.44 -15.87 6.35
N TRP A 41 5.21 -15.96 6.85
CA TRP A 41 4.01 -15.65 6.08
C TRP A 41 3.82 -14.15 5.89
N ASN A 42 4.12 -13.33 6.89
CA ASN A 42 4.16 -11.87 6.76
C ASN A 42 5.21 -11.44 5.74
N THR A 43 6.38 -12.10 5.67
CA THR A 43 7.39 -11.82 4.64
C THR A 43 6.90 -12.16 3.24
N TRP A 44 6.42 -13.40 3.01
CA TRP A 44 6.07 -13.85 1.66
C TRP A 44 4.79 -13.24 1.10
N SER A 45 3.83 -12.85 1.96
CA SER A 45 2.61 -12.15 1.53
C SER A 45 2.90 -10.79 0.87
N ASN A 46 4.08 -10.20 1.09
CA ASN A 46 4.50 -8.98 0.43
C ASN A 46 4.82 -9.13 -1.08
N LEU A 47 4.93 -10.37 -1.59
CA LEU A 47 5.02 -10.59 -3.03
C LEU A 47 3.84 -9.99 -3.79
N PHE A 48 2.65 -9.94 -3.19
CA PHE A 48 1.48 -9.37 -3.84
C PHE A 48 1.66 -7.88 -4.15
N PHE A 49 2.26 -7.10 -3.25
CA PHE A 49 2.61 -5.71 -3.50
C PHE A 49 3.59 -5.58 -4.67
N VAL A 50 4.63 -6.40 -4.70
CA VAL A 50 5.66 -6.35 -5.76
C VAL A 50 5.07 -6.71 -7.12
N LEU A 51 4.28 -7.80 -7.19
CA LEU A 51 3.69 -8.27 -8.44
C LEU A 51 2.62 -7.32 -8.97
N LEU A 52 1.70 -6.85 -8.13
CA LEU A 52 0.64 -5.92 -8.54
C LEU A 52 1.21 -4.53 -8.86
N GLY A 53 2.20 -4.06 -8.08
CA GLY A 53 2.92 -2.82 -8.36
C GLY A 53 3.65 -2.88 -9.70
N LEU A 54 4.40 -3.97 -9.98
CA LEU A 54 5.07 -4.16 -11.26
C LEU A 54 4.08 -4.21 -12.41
N TYR A 55 3.00 -4.98 -12.26
CA TYR A 55 1.97 -5.08 -13.28
C TYR A 55 1.31 -3.72 -13.57
N GLY A 56 0.94 -2.97 -12.53
CA GLY A 56 0.38 -1.63 -12.65
C GLY A 56 1.34 -0.65 -13.32
N LEU A 57 2.63 -0.70 -12.97
CA LEU A 57 3.68 0.13 -13.58
C LEU A 57 3.81 -0.15 -15.07
N VAL A 58 3.95 -1.42 -15.46
CA VAL A 58 4.09 -1.83 -16.87
C VAL A 58 2.87 -1.38 -17.68
N ARG A 59 1.65 -1.56 -17.15
CA ARG A 59 0.43 -1.11 -17.82
C ARG A 59 0.33 0.41 -17.89
N SER A 60 0.69 1.12 -16.82
CA SER A 60 0.72 2.58 -16.78
C SER A 60 1.68 3.16 -17.84
N ILE A 61 2.85 2.54 -18.04
CA ILE A 61 3.80 2.94 -19.07
C ILE A 61 3.25 2.62 -20.45
N ALA A 62 2.77 1.39 -20.67
CA ALA A 62 2.26 0.94 -21.96
C ALA A 62 1.06 1.75 -22.47
N GLN A 63 0.25 2.29 -21.56
CA GLN A 63 -0.92 3.11 -21.87
C GLN A 63 -0.62 4.63 -21.89
N GLY A 64 0.65 5.03 -21.72
CA GLY A 64 1.05 6.44 -21.85
C GLY A 64 0.57 7.38 -20.73
N PHE A 65 0.34 6.86 -19.51
CA PHE A 65 -0.07 7.69 -18.37
C PHE A 65 1.07 8.59 -17.87
N GLU A 66 0.73 9.65 -17.13
CA GLU A 66 1.72 10.58 -16.59
C GLU A 66 2.61 9.96 -15.49
N LEU A 67 3.78 10.56 -15.29
CA LEU A 67 4.80 10.14 -14.31
C LEU A 67 4.22 9.84 -12.92
N ARG A 68 3.27 10.64 -12.44
CA ARG A 68 2.62 10.43 -11.12
C ARG A 68 2.01 9.03 -10.97
N PHE A 69 1.48 8.45 -12.05
CA PHE A 69 0.92 7.10 -12.04
C PHE A 69 1.99 6.03 -12.09
N HIS A 70 3.12 6.27 -12.78
CA HIS A 70 4.28 5.36 -12.69
C HIS A 70 4.87 5.35 -11.28
N LEU A 71 5.02 6.53 -10.68
CA LEU A 71 5.63 6.69 -9.36
C LEU A 71 4.82 6.02 -8.25
N ILE A 72 3.49 6.07 -8.30
CA ILE A 72 2.68 5.38 -7.28
C ILE A 72 2.85 3.86 -7.36
N TYR A 73 2.84 3.26 -8.55
CA TYR A 73 3.06 1.81 -8.69
C TYR A 73 4.48 1.39 -8.35
N LEU A 74 5.48 2.20 -8.69
CA LEU A 74 6.86 1.99 -8.24
C LEU A 74 6.94 2.04 -6.71
N ASN A 75 6.28 3.03 -6.08
CA ASN A 75 6.26 3.17 -4.63
C ASN A 75 5.53 1.99 -3.95
N VAL A 76 4.47 1.44 -4.54
CA VAL A 76 3.81 0.21 -4.07
C VAL A 76 4.79 -0.96 -4.02
N MET A 77 5.68 -1.10 -5.01
CA MET A 77 6.75 -2.11 -4.96
C MET A 77 7.76 -1.80 -3.84
N VAL A 78 8.12 -0.53 -3.63
CA VAL A 78 9.03 -0.12 -2.55
C VAL A 78 8.44 -0.46 -1.18
N VAL A 79 7.13 -0.24 -0.96
CA VAL A 79 6.40 -0.67 0.25
C VAL A 79 6.52 -2.19 0.42
N GLY A 80 6.21 -2.98 -0.61
CA GLY A 80 6.28 -4.44 -0.52
C GLY A 80 7.69 -4.96 -0.20
N ILE A 81 8.73 -4.40 -0.83
CA ILE A 81 10.12 -4.78 -0.57
C ILE A 81 10.52 -4.39 0.86
N GLY A 82 10.19 -3.17 1.28
CA GLY A 82 10.46 -2.67 2.63
C GLY A 82 9.78 -3.51 3.71
N SER A 83 8.51 -3.82 3.53
CA SER A 83 7.73 -4.69 4.41
C SER A 83 8.31 -6.10 4.48
N ALA A 84 8.67 -6.70 3.33
CA ALA A 84 9.35 -8.00 3.32
C ALA A 84 10.68 -7.98 4.08
N MET A 85 11.47 -6.91 3.94
CA MET A 85 12.70 -6.72 4.72
C MET A 85 12.40 -6.59 6.22
N PHE A 86 11.32 -5.90 6.59
CA PHE A 86 10.91 -5.73 7.98
C PHE A 86 10.51 -7.06 8.60
N HIS A 87 9.53 -7.76 8.04
CA HIS A 87 9.07 -9.05 8.54
C HIS A 87 10.14 -10.14 8.46
N GLY A 88 11.07 -10.02 7.51
CA GLY A 88 12.18 -10.97 7.41
C GLY A 88 13.22 -10.83 8.51
N THR A 89 13.40 -9.63 9.08
CA THR A 89 14.55 -9.33 9.96
C THR A 89 14.19 -8.74 11.32
N LEU A 90 13.04 -8.08 11.46
CA LEU A 90 12.55 -7.37 12.65
C LEU A 90 13.59 -6.38 13.24
N THR A 91 14.24 -5.61 12.36
CA THR A 91 15.20 -4.58 12.75
C THR A 91 14.62 -3.16 12.67
N TYR A 92 15.24 -2.21 13.36
CA TYR A 92 14.84 -0.79 13.24
C TYR A 92 15.00 -0.24 11.83
N VAL A 93 16.08 -0.62 11.15
CA VAL A 93 16.37 -0.12 9.79
C VAL A 93 15.34 -0.67 8.82
N SER A 94 15.01 -1.96 8.91
CA SER A 94 13.99 -2.55 8.06
C SER A 94 12.59 -2.04 8.39
N GLN A 95 12.27 -1.77 9.66
CA GLN A 95 11.00 -1.13 10.06
C GLN A 95 10.86 0.25 9.40
N GLN A 96 11.93 1.05 9.37
CA GLN A 96 11.95 2.32 8.65
C GLN A 96 11.69 2.14 7.15
N CYS A 97 12.25 1.08 6.54
CA CYS A 97 12.04 0.73 5.13
C CYS A 97 10.60 0.33 4.82
N ASP A 98 9.82 -0.14 5.80
CA ASP A 98 8.40 -0.48 5.64
C ASP A 98 7.50 0.75 5.84
N GLU A 99 7.56 1.36 7.02
CA GLU A 99 6.61 2.39 7.44
C GLU A 99 6.78 3.72 6.67
N THR A 100 8.01 4.05 6.25
CA THR A 100 8.28 5.32 5.54
C THR A 100 7.71 5.34 4.12
N PRO A 101 7.96 4.32 3.27
CA PRO A 101 7.32 4.24 1.96
C PRO A 101 5.80 4.24 2.01
N MET A 102 5.16 3.71 3.07
CA MET A 102 3.70 3.78 3.22
C MET A 102 3.20 5.22 3.31
N ILE A 103 3.89 6.08 4.09
CA ILE A 103 3.57 7.51 4.14
C ILE A 103 3.79 8.17 2.77
N TRP A 104 4.91 7.91 2.11
CA TRP A 104 5.15 8.43 0.77
C TRP A 104 4.06 8.00 -0.22
N SER A 105 3.60 6.75 -0.15
CA SER A 105 2.50 6.22 -0.95
C SER A 105 1.23 7.04 -0.77
N THR A 106 0.84 7.31 0.47
CA THR A 106 -0.36 8.11 0.77
C THR A 106 -0.23 9.57 0.34
N LEU A 107 0.97 10.16 0.40
CA LEU A 107 1.22 11.52 -0.09
C LEU A 107 1.16 11.59 -1.63
N LEU A 108 1.70 10.59 -2.34
CA LEU A 108 1.54 10.48 -3.79
C LEU A 108 0.08 10.25 -4.18
N TRP A 109 -0.63 9.41 -3.42
CA TRP A 109 -2.05 9.15 -3.63
C TRP A 109 -2.90 10.40 -3.44
N PHE A 110 -2.63 11.16 -2.38
CA PHE A 110 -3.22 12.49 -2.15
C PHE A 110 -2.98 13.40 -3.36
N TYR A 111 -1.73 13.50 -3.84
CA TYR A 111 -1.41 14.29 -5.03
C TYR A 111 -2.22 13.87 -6.26
N ILE A 112 -2.31 12.56 -6.54
CA ILE A 112 -3.08 12.02 -7.68
C ILE A 112 -4.56 12.41 -7.59
N LEU A 113 -5.17 12.27 -6.41
CA LEU A 113 -6.59 12.56 -6.20
C LEU A 113 -6.91 14.06 -6.28
N TYR A 114 -6.03 14.90 -5.76
CA TYR A 114 -6.32 16.32 -5.60
C TYR A 114 -5.77 17.20 -6.72
N SER A 115 -4.73 16.77 -7.44
CA SER A 115 -4.10 17.59 -8.50
C SER A 115 -5.02 18.12 -9.59
N PRO A 116 -6.11 17.45 -9.98
CA PRO A 116 -7.07 18.04 -10.92
C PRO A 116 -7.74 19.33 -10.43
N LEU A 117 -7.71 19.64 -9.12
CA LEU A 117 -8.28 20.89 -8.58
C LEU A 117 -7.46 22.14 -8.93
N TRP A 118 -6.15 21.98 -9.12
CA TRP A 118 -5.23 23.08 -9.45
C TRP A 118 -4.55 22.88 -10.81
N GLU A 119 -5.03 21.95 -11.64
CA GLU A 119 -4.44 21.66 -12.95
C GLU A 119 -4.51 22.87 -13.89
N SER A 120 -5.57 23.69 -13.78
CA SER A 120 -5.73 24.93 -14.56
C SER A 120 -5.02 26.14 -13.93
N CYS A 121 -4.39 25.98 -12.77
CA CYS A 121 -3.67 27.06 -12.10
C CYS A 121 -2.27 27.25 -12.70
N PRO A 122 -1.60 28.39 -12.39
CA PRO A 122 -0.20 28.56 -12.76
C PRO A 122 0.69 27.42 -12.22
N THR A 123 1.67 26.99 -13.01
CA THR A 123 2.56 25.85 -12.71
C THR A 123 3.29 25.95 -11.38
N TRP A 124 3.54 27.17 -10.87
CA TRP A 124 4.16 27.37 -9.57
C TRP A 124 3.32 26.84 -8.41
N ILE A 125 1.98 26.79 -8.54
CA ILE A 125 1.09 26.23 -7.51
C ILE A 125 1.33 24.72 -7.39
N ASP A 126 1.41 24.02 -8.52
CA ASP A 126 1.71 22.58 -8.53
C ASP A 126 3.09 22.30 -7.93
N HIS A 127 4.12 23.06 -8.33
CA HIS A 127 5.46 22.94 -7.75
C HIS A 127 5.50 23.21 -6.25
N MET A 128 4.76 24.20 -5.76
CA MET A 128 4.64 24.50 -4.34
C MET A 128 4.01 23.34 -3.58
N ILE A 129 2.93 22.74 -4.11
CA ILE A 129 2.26 21.60 -3.49
C ILE A 129 3.16 20.37 -3.48
N VAL A 130 3.79 20.02 -4.62
CA VAL A 130 4.73 18.90 -4.71
C VAL A 130 5.89 19.10 -3.73
N THR A 131 6.49 20.28 -3.68
CA THR A 131 7.57 20.61 -2.73
C THR A 131 7.10 20.45 -1.28
N SER A 132 5.89 20.91 -0.95
CA SER A 132 5.32 20.78 0.39
C SER A 132 5.13 19.31 0.78
N LEU A 133 4.59 18.49 -0.12
CA LEU A 133 4.43 17.05 0.11
C LEU A 133 5.76 16.33 0.28
N VAL A 134 6.78 16.70 -0.51
CA VAL A 134 8.15 16.17 -0.37
C VAL A 134 8.74 16.55 0.98
N VAL A 135 8.58 17.81 1.42
CA VAL A 135 9.04 18.27 2.74
C VAL A 135 8.36 17.48 3.84
N VAL A 136 7.03 17.28 3.79
CA VAL A 136 6.29 16.47 4.76
C VAL A 136 6.82 15.02 4.80
N GLY A 137 7.00 14.39 3.64
CA GLY A 137 7.50 13.02 3.55
C GLY A 137 8.95 12.87 4.04
N ALA A 138 9.81 13.85 3.77
CA ALA A 138 11.19 13.87 4.25
C ALA A 138 11.28 14.15 5.76
N SER A 139 10.48 15.11 6.27
CA SER A 139 10.39 15.39 7.70
C SER A 139 9.89 14.17 8.47
N PHE A 140 8.86 13.47 7.97
CA PHE A 140 8.43 12.21 8.57
C PHE A 140 9.57 11.19 8.61
N ALA A 141 10.25 10.95 7.49
CA ALA A 141 11.34 9.98 7.41
C ALA A 141 12.46 10.29 8.43
N ILE A 142 12.88 11.55 8.51
CA ILE A 142 13.94 11.99 9.44
C ILE A 142 13.49 11.80 10.89
N LEU A 143 12.32 12.34 11.26
CA LEU A 143 11.82 12.26 12.64
C LEU A 143 11.58 10.80 13.05
N HIS A 144 11.00 9.99 12.17
CA HIS A 144 10.74 8.58 12.45
C HIS A 144 12.03 7.77 12.59
N SER A 145 13.08 8.08 11.84
CA SER A 145 14.38 7.41 11.98
C SER A 145 15.06 7.70 13.33
N ILE A 146 14.81 8.88 13.92
CA ILE A 146 15.39 9.31 15.20
C ILE A 146 14.56 8.74 16.35
N TYR A 147 13.25 8.92 16.28
CA TYR A 147 12.36 8.69 17.42
C TYR A 147 11.58 7.37 17.38
N ARG A 148 11.36 6.79 16.19
CA ARG A 148 10.75 5.47 15.98
C ARG A 148 9.34 5.35 16.58
N PHE A 149 8.47 6.30 16.24
CA PHE A 149 7.14 6.42 16.83
C PHE A 149 6.08 5.63 16.05
N THR A 150 5.96 4.32 16.28
CA THR A 150 4.99 3.44 15.58
C THR A 150 3.55 3.94 15.67
N THR A 151 3.09 4.37 16.85
CA THR A 151 1.72 4.90 17.02
C THR A 151 1.52 6.20 16.25
N ALA A 152 2.51 7.10 16.23
CA ALA A 152 2.40 8.35 15.48
C ALA A 152 2.35 8.09 13.96
N PHE A 153 3.15 7.13 13.48
CA PHE A 153 3.07 6.62 12.11
C PHE A 153 1.65 6.11 11.79
N GLN A 154 1.10 5.19 12.60
CA GLN A 154 -0.22 4.60 12.37
C GLN A 154 -1.33 5.67 12.32
N LEU A 155 -1.28 6.65 13.23
CA LEU A 155 -2.23 7.76 13.25
C LEU A 155 -2.10 8.67 12.03
N LEU A 156 -0.87 9.00 11.63
CA LEU A 156 -0.62 9.82 10.43
C LEU A 156 -1.09 9.10 9.16
N PHE A 157 -0.71 7.84 8.99
CA PHE A 157 -1.12 7.01 7.86
C PHE A 157 -2.65 6.93 7.78
N SER A 158 -3.32 6.58 8.88
CA SER A 158 -4.78 6.49 8.94
C SER A 158 -5.46 7.83 8.62
N THR A 159 -4.91 8.93 9.12
CA THR A 159 -5.42 10.28 8.84
C THR A 159 -5.31 10.62 7.36
N LEU A 160 -4.14 10.39 6.73
CA LEU A 160 -3.93 10.64 5.30
C LEU A 160 -4.86 9.79 4.42
N VAL A 161 -5.08 8.53 4.79
CA VAL A 161 -6.05 7.65 4.12
C VAL A 161 -7.46 8.23 4.21
N VAL A 162 -7.92 8.63 5.41
CA VAL A 162 -9.25 9.22 5.60
C VAL A 162 -9.41 10.52 4.81
N LEU A 163 -8.38 11.37 4.78
CA LEU A 163 -8.39 12.61 4.00
C LEU A 163 -8.55 12.36 2.49
N CYS A 164 -8.09 11.22 1.97
CA CYS A 164 -8.23 10.87 0.55
C CYS A 164 -9.65 10.37 0.19
N LEU A 165 -10.41 9.83 1.15
CA LEU A 165 -11.71 9.20 0.89
C LEU A 165 -12.75 10.14 0.26
N PRO A 166 -12.96 11.39 0.74
CA PRO A 166 -13.95 12.28 0.14
C PRO A 166 -13.69 12.53 -1.36
N ARG A 167 -12.42 12.67 -1.73
CA ARG A 167 -12.04 12.93 -3.12
C ARG A 167 -12.21 11.70 -4.00
N LEU A 168 -11.87 10.51 -3.49
CA LEU A 168 -12.16 9.25 -4.19
C LEU A 168 -13.66 9.05 -4.40
N LEU A 169 -14.48 9.29 -3.37
CA LEU A 169 -15.94 9.16 -3.44
C LEU A 169 -16.58 10.18 -4.38
N TYR A 170 -16.02 11.38 -4.48
CA TYR A 170 -16.41 12.37 -5.50
C TYR A 170 -16.24 11.81 -6.91
N TYR A 171 -15.08 11.24 -7.24
CA TYR A 171 -14.86 10.66 -8.57
C TYR A 171 -15.74 9.43 -8.82
N TYR A 172 -15.95 8.61 -7.79
CA TYR A 172 -16.87 7.47 -7.87
C TYR A 172 -18.29 7.89 -8.23
N SER A 173 -18.82 8.94 -7.60
CA SER A 173 -20.20 9.41 -7.84
C SER A 173 -20.37 10.03 -9.24
N HIS A 174 -19.31 10.53 -9.85
CA HIS A 174 -19.31 11.09 -11.21
C HIS A 174 -18.95 10.08 -12.30
N THR A 175 -18.61 8.84 -11.94
CA THR A 175 -18.30 7.78 -12.89
C THR A 175 -19.54 6.92 -13.15
N THR A 176 -19.94 6.76 -14.40
CA THR A 176 -21.11 5.94 -14.80
C THR A 176 -20.73 4.51 -15.17
N ASP A 177 -19.48 4.26 -15.59
CA ASP A 177 -19.02 2.92 -15.97
C ASP A 177 -19.00 1.98 -14.76
N ALA A 178 -19.75 0.88 -14.87
CA ALA A 178 -19.94 -0.09 -13.79
C ALA A 178 -18.65 -0.81 -13.40
N ARG A 179 -17.76 -1.10 -14.36
CA ARG A 179 -16.50 -1.79 -14.10
C ARG A 179 -15.48 -0.85 -13.45
N ALA A 180 -15.43 0.41 -13.87
CA ALA A 180 -14.65 1.44 -13.19
C ALA A 180 -15.12 1.65 -11.75
N ARG A 181 -16.44 1.68 -11.51
CA ARG A 181 -17.00 1.72 -10.15
C ARG A 181 -16.63 0.48 -9.32
N ALA A 182 -16.56 -0.70 -9.93
CA ALA A 182 -16.14 -1.92 -9.26
C ALA A 182 -14.69 -1.84 -8.74
N LEU A 183 -13.81 -1.05 -9.37
CA LEU A 183 -12.46 -0.79 -8.85
C LEU A 183 -12.49 -0.03 -7.52
N VAL A 184 -13.36 0.98 -7.39
CA VAL A 184 -13.54 1.71 -6.13
C VAL A 184 -14.16 0.81 -5.05
N VAL A 185 -15.15 0.00 -5.42
CA VAL A 185 -15.72 -0.99 -4.48
C VAL A 185 -14.64 -1.96 -4.00
N THR A 186 -13.79 -2.45 -4.91
CA THR A 186 -12.65 -3.31 -4.57
C THR A 186 -11.68 -2.60 -3.62
N TYR A 187 -11.32 -1.35 -3.91
CA TYR A 187 -10.50 -0.51 -3.03
C TYR A 187 -11.09 -0.42 -1.62
N LEU A 188 -12.39 -0.07 -1.51
CA LEU A 188 -13.07 0.14 -0.22
C LEU A 188 -13.27 -1.15 0.57
N VAL A 189 -13.63 -2.25 -0.10
CA VAL A 189 -13.76 -3.55 0.55
C VAL A 189 -12.40 -4.04 1.05
N CYS A 190 -11.36 -3.94 0.22
CA CYS A 190 -10.03 -4.38 0.60
C CYS A 190 -9.47 -3.60 1.78
N ILE A 191 -9.64 -2.26 1.84
CA ILE A 191 -9.11 -1.50 2.98
C ILE A 191 -9.84 -1.82 4.30
N VAL A 192 -11.14 -2.11 4.25
CA VAL A 192 -11.91 -2.53 5.43
C VAL A 192 -11.49 -3.93 5.89
N LEU A 193 -11.39 -4.89 4.95
CA LEU A 193 -10.93 -6.24 5.26
C LEU A 193 -9.50 -6.25 5.78
N ALA A 194 -8.62 -5.46 5.17
CA ALA A 194 -7.27 -5.28 5.65
C ALA A 194 -7.29 -4.76 7.10
N ALA A 195 -7.94 -3.62 7.36
CA ALA A 195 -7.98 -3.03 8.70
C ALA A 195 -8.53 -4.00 9.75
N ALA A 196 -9.54 -4.81 9.40
CA ALA A 196 -10.06 -5.86 10.26
C ALA A 196 -8.99 -6.94 10.54
N CYS A 197 -8.28 -7.42 9.52
CA CYS A 197 -7.22 -8.41 9.69
C CYS A 197 -6.06 -7.86 10.54
N TRP A 198 -5.66 -6.60 10.32
CA TRP A 198 -4.65 -5.91 11.11
C TRP A 198 -5.05 -5.74 12.57
N LEU A 199 -6.29 -5.30 12.85
CA LEU A 199 -6.79 -5.15 14.22
C LEU A 199 -6.90 -6.49 14.96
N VAL A 200 -7.35 -7.54 14.25
CA VAL A 200 -7.40 -8.89 14.81
C VAL A 200 -6.00 -9.38 15.15
N ASP A 201 -5.02 -9.19 14.27
CA ASP A 201 -3.62 -9.49 14.57
C ASP A 201 -3.19 -8.68 15.81
N TYR A 202 -3.21 -7.36 15.74
CA TYR A 202 -2.72 -6.47 16.80
C TYR A 202 -3.31 -6.74 18.20
N HIS A 203 -4.58 -7.15 18.31
CA HIS A 203 -5.24 -7.35 19.61
C HIS A 203 -5.44 -8.81 20.02
N GLN A 204 -5.34 -9.79 19.11
CA GLN A 204 -5.76 -11.17 19.35
C GLN A 204 -4.67 -12.20 19.02
N CYS A 205 -3.40 -11.90 19.27
CA CYS A 205 -2.29 -12.84 19.06
C CYS A 205 -2.46 -14.20 19.77
N HIS A 206 -3.14 -14.22 20.92
CA HIS A 206 -3.35 -15.43 21.72
C HIS A 206 -4.67 -16.14 21.43
N ALA A 207 -5.37 -15.78 20.35
CA ALA A 207 -6.57 -16.49 19.93
C ALA A 207 -6.25 -17.99 19.67
N PRO A 208 -7.20 -18.91 19.91
CA PRO A 208 -6.99 -20.35 19.72
C PRO A 208 -6.56 -20.72 18.30
N TYR A 209 -6.94 -19.90 17.32
CA TYR A 209 -6.54 -20.00 15.92
C TYR A 209 -5.98 -18.65 15.48
N ASN A 210 -4.66 -18.52 15.50
CA ASN A 210 -3.99 -17.38 14.88
C ASN A 210 -3.96 -17.59 13.36
N VAL A 211 -4.72 -16.77 12.64
CA VAL A 211 -4.86 -16.85 11.17
C VAL A 211 -3.79 -16.04 10.42
N TYR A 212 -2.80 -15.50 11.13
CA TYR A 212 -1.79 -14.57 10.60
C TYR A 212 -2.48 -13.39 9.92
N GLY A 213 -3.27 -12.65 10.70
CA GLY A 213 -4.08 -11.53 10.20
C GLY A 213 -3.21 -10.49 9.48
N HIS A 214 -1.98 -10.29 9.93
CA HIS A 214 -1.06 -9.37 9.28
C HIS A 214 -0.65 -9.80 7.86
N ALA A 215 -0.48 -11.10 7.59
CA ALA A 215 -0.23 -11.59 6.24
C ALA A 215 -1.41 -11.31 5.30
N TRP A 216 -2.65 -11.45 5.79
CA TRP A 216 -3.85 -11.09 5.03
C TRP A 216 -4.00 -9.57 4.83
N TRP A 217 -3.55 -8.76 5.80
CA TRP A 217 -3.43 -7.32 5.63
C TRP A 217 -2.59 -6.96 4.40
N HIS A 218 -1.43 -7.60 4.19
CA HIS A 218 -0.61 -7.37 2.99
C HIS A 218 -1.35 -7.71 1.70
N CYS A 219 -2.02 -8.87 1.67
CA CYS A 219 -2.80 -9.31 0.51
C CYS A 219 -3.88 -8.28 0.15
N PHE A 220 -4.72 -7.87 1.10
CA PHE A 220 -5.79 -6.91 0.85
C PHE A 220 -5.27 -5.50 0.57
N MET A 221 -4.26 -5.02 1.28
CA MET A 221 -3.67 -3.70 1.02
C MET A 221 -2.98 -3.62 -0.33
N SER A 222 -2.38 -4.71 -0.83
CA SER A 222 -1.82 -4.73 -2.18
C SER A 222 -2.89 -4.60 -3.26
N MET A 223 -4.05 -5.27 -3.09
CA MET A 223 -5.20 -5.12 -4.00
C MET A 223 -5.80 -3.72 -3.93
N ASN A 224 -5.89 -3.14 -2.72
CA ASN A 224 -6.29 -1.74 -2.52
C ASN A 224 -5.36 -0.77 -3.25
N ALA A 225 -4.05 -0.89 -3.02
CA ALA A 225 -3.02 -0.03 -3.60
C ALA A 225 -2.88 -0.19 -5.12
N TYR A 226 -3.37 -1.31 -5.68
CA TYR A 226 -3.50 -1.51 -7.12
C TYR A 226 -4.79 -0.87 -7.68
N ALA A 227 -5.94 -1.14 -7.06
CA ALA A 227 -7.25 -0.75 -7.59
C ALA A 227 -7.48 0.77 -7.59
N GLY A 228 -6.98 1.49 -6.58
CA GLY A 228 -7.13 2.95 -6.45
C GLY A 228 -6.48 3.72 -7.60
N PRO A 229 -5.15 3.59 -7.80
CA PRO A 229 -4.46 4.21 -8.93
C PRO A 229 -5.03 3.82 -10.29
N LEU A 230 -5.43 2.56 -10.47
CA LEU A 230 -6.08 2.11 -11.70
C LEU A 230 -7.40 2.87 -11.94
N PHE A 231 -8.24 3.01 -10.92
CA PHE A 231 -9.46 3.83 -11.05
C PHE A 231 -9.14 5.28 -11.42
N MET A 232 -8.12 5.89 -10.83
CA MET A 232 -7.75 7.27 -11.17
C MET A 232 -7.13 7.41 -12.57
N GLN A 233 -6.48 6.37 -13.08
CA GLN A 233 -6.09 6.30 -14.48
C GLN A 233 -7.31 6.29 -15.41
N PHE A 234 -8.38 5.55 -15.06
CA PHE A 234 -9.63 5.58 -15.83
C PHE A 234 -10.22 6.98 -15.86
N VAL A 235 -10.39 7.61 -14.69
CA VAL A 235 -10.91 8.98 -14.57
C VAL A 235 -10.06 9.96 -15.37
N ARG A 236 -8.72 9.82 -15.33
CA ARG A 236 -7.80 10.68 -16.06
C ARG A 236 -7.96 10.53 -17.57
N ALA A 237 -8.03 9.31 -18.07
CA ALA A 237 -8.23 9.05 -19.49
C ALA A 237 -9.54 9.67 -19.99
N VAL A 238 -10.64 9.48 -19.25
CA VAL A 238 -11.93 10.15 -19.55
C VAL A 238 -11.79 11.68 -19.56
N SER A 239 -11.09 12.27 -18.58
CA SER A 239 -10.90 13.73 -18.54
C SER A 239 -10.11 14.29 -19.73
N LYS A 240 -9.29 13.46 -20.39
CA LYS A 240 -8.56 13.82 -21.61
C LYS A 240 -9.38 13.57 -22.89
N GLY A 241 -10.64 13.17 -22.77
CA GLY A 241 -11.50 12.83 -23.90
C GLY A 241 -11.23 11.45 -24.51
N GLN A 242 -10.42 10.62 -23.85
CA GLN A 242 -10.18 9.24 -24.28
C GLN A 242 -11.35 8.34 -23.85
N ARG A 243 -11.46 7.16 -24.47
CA ARG A 243 -12.49 6.15 -24.18
C ARG A 243 -11.85 4.90 -23.54
N PRO A 244 -11.47 4.95 -22.25
CA PRO A 244 -10.89 3.80 -21.58
C PRO A 244 -11.94 2.70 -21.35
N HIS A 245 -11.51 1.45 -21.46
CA HIS A 245 -12.30 0.29 -21.06
C HIS A 245 -11.61 -0.48 -19.93
N VAL A 246 -12.37 -0.87 -18.92
CA VAL A 246 -11.89 -1.79 -17.88
C VAL A 246 -12.11 -3.22 -18.36
N VAL A 247 -11.03 -3.98 -18.44
CA VAL A 247 -10.98 -5.35 -18.98
C VAL A 247 -10.35 -6.31 -17.98
N HIS A 248 -10.74 -7.58 -18.03
CA HIS A 248 -10.05 -8.62 -17.27
C HIS A 248 -8.72 -8.95 -17.94
N THR A 249 -7.73 -9.25 -17.11
CA THR A 249 -6.49 -9.86 -17.58
C THR A 249 -6.67 -11.38 -17.77
N SER A 250 -5.62 -12.08 -18.18
CA SER A 250 -5.59 -13.55 -18.13
C SER A 250 -5.84 -14.12 -16.72
N CYS A 251 -5.60 -13.33 -15.68
CA CYS A 251 -6.09 -13.59 -14.33
C CYS A 251 -7.45 -12.90 -14.11
N PRO A 252 -8.56 -13.64 -13.92
CA PRO A 252 -9.90 -13.05 -13.84
C PRO A 252 -10.08 -12.13 -12.63
N LEU A 253 -9.28 -12.28 -11.59
CA LEU A 253 -9.31 -11.44 -10.38
C LEU A 253 -8.59 -10.10 -10.55
N VAL A 254 -7.80 -9.93 -11.62
CA VAL A 254 -7.07 -8.69 -11.89
C VAL A 254 -7.72 -7.98 -13.07
N LEU A 255 -8.19 -6.76 -12.82
CA LEU A 255 -8.71 -5.84 -13.82
C LEU A 255 -7.58 -4.92 -14.31
N THR A 256 -7.65 -4.48 -15.55
CA THR A 256 -6.74 -3.45 -16.09
C THR A 256 -7.51 -2.48 -16.98
N ILE A 257 -6.83 -1.42 -17.41
CA ILE A 257 -7.37 -0.44 -18.35
C ILE A 257 -6.73 -0.65 -19.72
N ASP A 258 -7.58 -0.52 -20.73
CA ASP A 258 -7.21 -0.51 -22.13
C ASP A 258 -7.84 0.72 -22.80
N ILE A 259 -6.99 1.63 -23.26
CA ILE A 259 -7.34 2.79 -24.07
C ILE A 259 -7.06 2.37 -25.51
N ARG A 260 -8.10 1.93 -26.23
CA ARG A 260 -7.96 1.63 -27.65
C ARG A 260 -7.96 2.93 -28.43
N ASP A 261 -6.91 3.15 -29.21
CA ASP A 261 -6.93 4.15 -30.26
C ASP A 261 -7.83 3.62 -31.39
N GLU A 262 -9.04 4.14 -31.52
CA GLU A 262 -9.93 3.84 -32.67
C GLU A 262 -9.32 4.28 -34.03
N GLU A 263 -8.14 4.92 -34.04
CA GLU A 263 -7.47 5.37 -35.26
C GLU A 263 -6.69 4.27 -36.01
N LEU A 264 -6.36 3.13 -35.38
CA LEU A 264 -5.61 2.06 -36.05
C LEU A 264 -6.48 1.09 -36.88
N ASN A 265 -7.81 1.22 -36.86
CA ASN A 265 -8.73 0.37 -37.65
C ASN A 265 -9.45 1.11 -38.79
N LYS A 266 -8.97 2.30 -39.19
CA LYS A 266 -9.50 3.03 -40.37
C LYS A 266 -8.60 2.94 -41.61
N THR A 267 -7.58 2.08 -41.61
CA THR A 267 -6.63 1.92 -42.72
C THR A 267 -6.37 0.45 -43.11
N GLU A 268 -7.42 -0.37 -43.15
CA GLU A 268 -7.45 -1.58 -43.99
C GLU A 268 -8.68 -1.58 -44.90
#